data_AF-A0A8H5B169-F1
#
_entry.id   AF-A0A8H5B169-F1
#
_cell.length_a   1.000
_cell.length_b   1.000
_cell.length_c   1.000
_cell.angle_alpha   90.00
_cell.angle_beta   90.00
_cell.angle_gamma   90.00
#
_symmetry.space_group_name_H-M   'P 1'
#
loop_
_entity.id
_entity.type
_entity.pdbx_description
1 polymer ?
#
loop_
_entity_poly.entity_id
_entity_poly.type
_entity_poly.pdbx_seq_one_letter_code
_entity_poly.pdbx_strand_id
1 'polypeptide(L)'
;MPENTVDFSIVHAVPGLDKPVDYVPTENDPLYAGRPLPTALLQNSSNANESFLKVLLPLLTVREILMLQFMEQVTDKPEWQKKVFDETIVEKWRAETASGFDFSKDMFEFCIAELRYKAENVYQDPNTPITVYNGDVVKSDSAVPDTVKIALQLAVKSLEHVPDNEKDWHPDSNNMVLDLVHPSLFPLVYGKSRVLKVSEKVVGLTDCVTRCGEGEVLEVKEDENAKANQYRRSISEPYSLKYQWLPSEVDISGPESRIISYINNLHPEQTELYSLVEKVIDAAIPLWERTLAALYKGELDFVKRVPCYDAEYKDPEEAGDTQGQNQGRDDDDEDEDEDEDEPRHIVIQPEPQPFAPEICQPTLPLSFKELYGAHARPLQIIVKLANIELTPEKPRYEGGTWHVEGKQNEHICATALYYYSNDNIKASHLAFRQFVDSYSITDFNYDHNHFEFLEDLFGCQNDTGGAQDVGKVETKEGRLLTFPNILQHQVQPFELEDPTRRGHRKILALFLVDPNVRVISTAHVPCQQLHWWRDATTANDGLSEGPAKGLDKLPVELRDQVFEGVEGFPISLSEAKEMRKELMEERKNFVADQAYLLEQNNGFSLCEH
;
A
#
# COMPACT_ATOMS: atom_id res chain seq x y z
N MET A 1 14.74 0.50 33.96
CA MET A 1 13.50 -0.14 34.46
C MET A 1 13.69 -1.63 34.26
N PRO A 2 13.43 -2.52 35.22
CA PRO A 2 13.48 -3.96 34.94
C PRO A 2 12.43 -4.27 33.86
N GLU A 3 12.90 -4.95 32.82
CA GLU A 3 12.19 -5.37 31.61
C GLU A 3 10.99 -6.25 32.00
N ASN A 4 9.79 -5.67 32.08
CA ASN A 4 8.58 -6.49 31.93
C ASN A 4 8.44 -6.76 30.42
N THR A 5 9.11 -7.80 29.94
CA THR A 5 8.83 -8.37 28.63
C THR A 5 7.36 -8.81 28.61
N VAL A 6 6.59 -8.22 27.69
CA VAL A 6 5.18 -8.55 27.48
C VAL A 6 5.06 -10.01 27.05
N ASP A 7 4.19 -10.77 27.70
CA ASP A 7 3.92 -12.16 27.34
C ASP A 7 2.91 -12.20 26.17
N PHE A 8 3.40 -12.35 24.94
CA PHE A 8 2.56 -12.48 23.75
C PHE A 8 1.97 -13.90 23.56
N SER A 9 2.15 -14.83 24.50
CA SER A 9 1.51 -16.14 24.48
C SER A 9 0.07 -16.13 25.01
N ILE A 10 -0.39 -14.99 25.53
CA ILE A 10 -1.76 -14.76 25.97
C ILE A 10 -2.40 -13.59 25.19
N VAL A 11 -3.72 -13.60 25.14
CA VAL A 11 -4.53 -12.56 24.51
C VAL A 11 -4.48 -11.29 25.36
N HIS A 12 -4.24 -10.15 24.72
CA HIS A 12 -4.26 -8.83 25.35
C HIS A 12 -5.41 -7.98 24.82
N ALA A 13 -5.81 -6.97 25.60
CA ALA A 13 -6.78 -5.98 25.14
C ALA A 13 -6.18 -5.10 24.02
N VAL A 14 -6.86 -5.03 22.88
CA VAL A 14 -6.46 -4.33 21.65
C VAL A 14 -7.66 -3.59 21.06
N PRO A 15 -7.50 -2.62 20.13
CA PRO A 15 -8.64 -1.98 19.49
C PRO A 15 -9.62 -3.02 18.91
N GLY A 16 -10.91 -2.85 19.22
CA GLY A 16 -11.97 -3.81 18.89
C GLY A 16 -12.12 -4.99 19.87
N LEU A 17 -11.14 -5.27 20.74
CA LEU A 17 -11.20 -6.33 21.78
C LEU A 17 -10.94 -5.74 23.17
N ASP A 18 -12.02 -5.54 23.93
CA ASP A 18 -12.02 -4.84 25.23
C ASP A 18 -11.54 -3.39 25.20
N LYS A 19 -11.31 -2.84 24.01
CA LYS A 19 -11.12 -1.42 23.74
C LYS A 19 -11.98 -1.00 22.53
N PRO A 20 -12.38 0.28 22.42
CA PRO A 20 -13.02 0.81 21.21
C PRO A 20 -12.20 0.53 19.95
N VAL A 21 -12.87 0.48 18.79
CA VAL A 21 -12.21 0.23 17.49
C VAL A 21 -11.23 1.34 17.09
N ASP A 22 -11.50 2.57 17.53
CA ASP A 22 -10.70 3.77 17.30
C ASP A 22 -9.71 4.08 18.44
N TYR A 23 -9.46 3.09 19.29
CA TYR A 23 -8.55 3.27 20.41
C TYR A 23 -7.10 3.42 19.95
N VAL A 24 -6.46 4.52 20.34
CA VAL A 24 -5.03 4.76 20.10
C VAL A 24 -4.21 4.39 21.35
N PRO A 25 -3.20 3.49 21.25
CA PRO A 25 -2.33 3.14 22.37
C PRO A 25 -1.60 4.34 22.98
N THR A 26 -1.48 4.33 24.31
CA THR A 26 -0.82 5.36 25.12
C THR A 26 0.33 4.77 25.94
N GLU A 27 1.25 5.60 26.45
CA GLU A 27 2.39 5.14 27.26
C GLU A 27 2.01 4.33 28.53
N ASN A 28 0.76 4.43 28.98
CA ASN A 28 0.23 3.68 30.11
C ASN A 28 -0.24 2.27 29.74
N ASP A 29 -0.33 1.94 28.45
CA ASP A 29 -0.75 0.63 27.99
C ASP A 29 0.35 -0.42 28.13
N PRO A 30 0.03 -1.65 28.58
CA PRO A 30 1.01 -2.73 28.64
C PRO A 30 1.67 -3.06 27.29
N LEU A 31 0.96 -2.82 26.19
CA LEU A 31 1.42 -3.10 24.82
C LEU A 31 2.08 -1.90 24.13
N TYR A 32 2.30 -0.78 24.82
CA TYR A 32 2.88 0.40 24.19
C TYR A 32 4.33 0.14 23.76
N ALA A 33 4.64 0.36 22.47
CA ALA A 33 6.01 0.29 21.93
C ALA A 33 6.49 1.59 21.28
N GLY A 34 5.58 2.54 21.04
CA GLY A 34 5.88 3.79 20.36
C GLY A 34 4.59 4.47 19.93
N ARG A 35 4.72 5.66 19.34
CA ARG A 35 3.59 6.34 18.71
C ARG A 35 3.19 5.61 17.43
N PRO A 36 1.90 5.46 17.13
CA PRO A 36 1.51 4.90 15.85
C PRO A 36 2.03 5.74 14.69
N LEU A 37 2.36 5.07 13.59
CA LEU A 37 2.84 5.68 12.37
C LEU A 37 1.67 6.36 11.63
N PRO A 38 1.89 7.55 11.05
CA PRO A 38 0.88 8.21 10.24
C PRO A 38 0.47 7.43 8.99
N THR A 39 -0.69 7.79 8.44
CA THR A 39 -1.30 7.12 7.29
C THR A 39 -2.21 8.06 6.51
N ALA A 40 -2.34 7.79 5.21
CA ALA A 40 -3.24 8.53 4.33
C ALA A 40 -4.74 8.31 4.61
N LEU A 41 -5.10 7.31 5.40
CA LEU A 41 -6.50 6.98 5.72
C LEU A 41 -7.18 7.99 6.67
N LEU A 42 -6.41 8.87 7.35
CA LEU A 42 -6.93 9.77 8.40
C LEU A 42 -6.95 11.25 8.03
N GLN A 43 -6.69 11.63 6.78
CA GLN A 43 -6.58 13.05 6.36
C GLN A 43 -7.77 13.91 6.80
N ASN A 44 -8.97 13.33 6.79
CA ASN A 44 -10.22 14.03 7.13
C ASN A 44 -10.75 13.75 8.54
N SER A 45 -9.98 13.08 9.42
CA SER A 45 -10.42 12.88 10.80
C SER A 45 -10.53 14.22 11.53
N SER A 46 -11.70 14.51 12.12
CA SER A 46 -11.93 15.65 13.00
C SER A 46 -11.52 15.37 14.45
N ASN A 47 -11.01 14.16 14.73
CA ASN A 47 -10.57 13.79 16.06
C ASN A 47 -9.21 14.42 16.36
N ALA A 48 -9.16 15.37 17.30
CA ALA A 48 -7.92 16.04 17.69
C ALA A 48 -6.85 15.05 18.17
N ASN A 49 -7.26 13.92 18.74
CA ASN A 49 -6.36 12.85 19.19
C ASN A 49 -5.72 12.06 18.04
N GLU A 50 -6.19 12.21 16.79
CA GLU A 50 -5.63 11.54 15.61
C GLU A 50 -4.91 12.54 14.67
N SER A 51 -4.87 13.82 15.03
CA SER A 51 -4.27 14.87 14.18
C SER A 51 -2.80 14.60 13.82
N PHE A 52 -2.03 13.98 14.73
CA PHE A 52 -0.64 13.60 14.50
C PHE A 52 -0.48 12.36 13.58
N LEU A 53 -1.56 11.65 13.26
CA LEU A 53 -1.56 10.51 12.34
C LEU A 53 -1.80 10.94 10.89
N LYS A 54 -2.04 12.24 10.63
CA LYS A 54 -2.13 12.81 9.29
C LYS A 54 -0.73 13.09 8.77
N VAL A 55 -0.50 12.80 7.48
CA VAL A 55 0.75 13.15 6.79
C VAL A 55 0.43 13.80 5.46
N LEU A 56 0.89 15.03 5.31
CA LEU A 56 0.94 15.75 4.05
C LEU A 56 2.41 15.91 3.68
N LEU A 57 2.77 15.53 2.46
CA LEU A 57 4.13 15.65 1.96
C LEU A 57 4.35 17.03 1.32
N PRO A 58 5.60 17.51 1.25
CA PRO A 58 5.90 18.76 0.56
C PRO A 58 5.49 18.74 -0.91
N LEU A 59 4.90 19.85 -1.37
CA LEU A 59 4.58 20.06 -2.79
C LEU A 59 5.87 20.12 -3.63
N LEU A 60 5.94 19.31 -4.69
CA LEU A 60 7.10 19.20 -5.58
C LEU A 60 6.84 19.91 -6.91
N THR A 61 7.87 20.49 -7.52
CA THR A 61 7.71 21.03 -8.87
C THR A 61 7.63 19.90 -9.91
N VAL A 62 6.99 20.15 -11.05
CA VAL A 62 6.95 19.23 -12.19
C VAL A 62 8.37 18.85 -12.62
N ARG A 63 9.30 19.81 -12.60
CA ARG A 63 10.72 19.55 -12.90
C ARG A 63 11.37 18.60 -11.90
N GLU A 64 11.13 18.76 -10.60
CA GLU A 64 11.64 17.80 -9.61
C GLU A 64 11.04 16.39 -9.82
N ILE A 65 9.76 16.29 -10.15
CA ILE A 65 9.11 15.01 -10.49
C ILE A 65 9.78 14.38 -11.73
N LEU A 66 10.05 15.15 -12.78
CA LEU A 66 10.76 14.66 -13.97
C LEU A 66 12.17 14.17 -13.63
N MET A 67 12.90 14.87 -12.76
CA MET A 67 14.22 14.45 -12.27
C MET A 67 14.16 13.10 -11.55
N LEU A 68 13.18 12.91 -10.66
CA LEU A 68 12.96 11.64 -9.97
C LEU A 68 12.63 10.51 -10.95
N GLN A 69 11.77 10.76 -11.94
CA GLN A 69 11.42 9.79 -12.98
C GLN A 69 12.62 9.40 -13.84
N PHE A 70 13.49 10.35 -14.20
CA PHE A 70 14.73 10.05 -14.91
C PHE A 70 15.67 9.17 -14.07
N MET A 71 15.87 9.51 -12.80
CA MET A 71 16.69 8.69 -11.90
C MET A 71 16.11 7.29 -11.70
N GLU A 72 14.78 7.17 -11.63
CA GLU A 72 14.10 5.86 -11.58
C GLU A 72 14.43 5.01 -12.82
N GLN A 73 14.34 5.59 -14.02
CA GLN A 73 14.69 4.91 -15.27
C GLN A 73 16.15 4.49 -15.33
N VAL A 74 17.08 5.33 -14.85
CA VAL A 74 18.51 5.00 -14.79
C VAL A 74 18.76 3.87 -13.81
N THR A 75 18.20 3.94 -12.60
CA THR A 75 18.38 2.92 -11.56
C THR A 75 17.74 1.58 -11.89
N ASP A 76 16.80 1.54 -12.86
CA ASP A 76 16.24 0.28 -13.38
C ASP A 76 17.19 -0.47 -14.33
N LYS A 77 18.20 0.22 -14.88
CA LYS A 77 19.18 -0.40 -15.79
C LYS A 77 20.16 -1.25 -14.98
N PRO A 78 20.52 -2.47 -15.44
CA PRO A 78 21.50 -3.31 -14.75
C PRO A 78 22.85 -2.60 -14.61
N GLU A 79 23.46 -2.73 -13.44
CA GLU A 79 24.77 -2.14 -13.10
C GLU A 79 24.86 -0.61 -13.29
N TRP A 80 23.73 0.11 -13.15
CA TRP A 80 23.68 1.58 -13.27
C TRP A 80 24.74 2.27 -12.39
N GLN A 81 24.99 1.75 -11.19
CA GLN A 81 25.94 2.28 -10.20
C GLN A 81 27.38 2.28 -10.69
N LYS A 82 27.73 1.39 -11.64
CA LYS A 82 29.03 1.43 -12.33
C LYS A 82 28.96 2.30 -13.58
N LYS A 83 27.86 2.17 -14.33
CA LYS A 83 27.66 2.81 -15.64
C LYS A 83 27.52 4.33 -15.56
N VAL A 84 27.10 4.88 -14.43
CA VAL A 84 26.97 6.33 -14.21
C VAL A 84 28.33 7.07 -14.27
N PHE A 85 29.45 6.35 -14.15
CA PHE A 85 30.81 6.90 -14.29
C PHE A 85 31.38 6.76 -15.70
N ASP A 86 30.70 6.09 -16.62
CA ASP A 86 31.09 6.00 -18.02
C ASP A 86 30.42 7.12 -18.82
N GLU A 87 31.20 8.12 -19.21
CA GLU A 87 30.70 9.29 -19.95
C GLU A 87 30.05 8.92 -21.29
N THR A 88 30.44 7.81 -21.92
CA THR A 88 29.81 7.35 -23.16
C THR A 88 28.38 6.86 -22.91
N ILE A 89 28.18 6.20 -21.76
CA ILE A 89 26.87 5.70 -21.35
C ILE A 89 26.00 6.86 -20.86
N VAL A 90 26.56 7.80 -20.10
CA VAL A 90 25.86 9.00 -19.65
C VAL A 90 25.37 9.84 -20.84
N GLU A 91 26.20 10.02 -21.87
CA GLU A 91 25.78 10.73 -23.09
C GLU A 91 24.64 10.01 -23.82
N LYS A 92 24.65 8.66 -23.81
CA LYS A 92 23.53 7.88 -24.35
C LYS A 92 22.25 8.11 -23.53
N TRP A 93 22.33 8.13 -22.19
CA TRP A 93 21.18 8.45 -21.35
C TRP A 93 20.67 9.87 -21.59
N ARG A 94 21.57 10.83 -21.80
CA ARG A 94 21.20 12.21 -22.17
C ARG A 94 20.39 12.25 -23.46
N ALA A 95 20.83 11.51 -24.48
CA ALA A 95 20.13 11.42 -25.75
C ALA A 95 18.76 10.73 -25.64
N GLU A 96 18.62 9.71 -24.77
CA GLU A 96 17.34 9.05 -24.47
C GLU A 96 16.34 10.01 -23.78
N THR A 97 16.82 10.89 -22.89
CA THR A 97 15.97 11.85 -22.15
C THR A 97 15.56 13.07 -22.96
N ALA A 98 16.44 13.57 -23.85
CA ALA A 98 16.21 14.80 -24.63
C ALA A 98 15.05 14.68 -25.65
N SER A 99 14.51 13.47 -25.87
CA SER A 99 13.51 13.20 -26.90
C SER A 99 12.03 13.30 -26.46
N GLY A 100 11.70 13.75 -25.24
CA GLY A 100 10.31 13.68 -24.75
C GLY A 100 9.76 14.74 -23.79
N PHE A 101 10.58 15.56 -23.11
CA PHE A 101 10.11 16.50 -22.06
C PHE A 101 10.97 17.78 -21.98
N ASP A 102 10.45 18.84 -21.36
CA ASP A 102 11.24 20.02 -20.95
C ASP A 102 12.20 19.62 -19.81
N PHE A 103 13.29 18.95 -20.18
CA PHE A 103 14.31 18.47 -19.26
C PHE A 103 15.59 19.25 -19.49
N SER A 104 15.86 20.21 -18.60
CA SER A 104 16.96 21.16 -18.76
C SER A 104 18.33 20.48 -18.65
N LYS A 105 19.36 21.19 -19.13
CA LYS A 105 20.75 20.78 -18.95
C LYS A 105 21.12 20.66 -17.47
N ASP A 106 20.65 21.59 -16.64
CA ASP A 106 20.98 21.67 -15.22
C ASP A 106 20.28 20.55 -14.44
N MET A 107 19.04 20.20 -14.78
CA MET A 107 18.34 19.00 -14.28
C MET A 107 19.14 17.72 -14.56
N PHE A 108 19.64 17.55 -15.78
CA PHE A 108 20.43 16.38 -16.14
C PHE A 108 21.74 16.30 -15.36
N GLU A 109 22.49 17.41 -15.30
CA GLU A 109 23.76 17.46 -14.58
C GLU A 109 23.57 17.20 -13.08
N PHE A 110 22.50 17.73 -12.50
CA PHE A 110 22.11 17.44 -11.13
C PHE A 110 21.82 15.96 -10.92
N CYS A 111 20.95 15.35 -11.73
CA CYS A 111 20.60 13.94 -11.59
C CYS A 111 21.83 13.02 -11.70
N ILE A 112 22.74 13.30 -12.63
CA ILE A 112 23.97 12.51 -12.77
C ILE A 112 24.88 12.69 -11.54
N ALA A 113 25.01 13.91 -11.02
CA ALA A 113 25.78 14.16 -9.79
C ALA A 113 25.19 13.42 -8.58
N GLU A 114 23.86 13.48 -8.40
CA GLU A 114 23.14 12.75 -7.35
C GLU A 114 23.32 11.23 -7.48
N LEU A 115 23.17 10.68 -8.69
CA LEU A 115 23.34 9.25 -8.95
C LEU A 115 24.79 8.78 -8.68
N ARG A 116 25.80 9.57 -9.07
CA ARG A 116 27.22 9.27 -8.76
C ARG A 116 27.46 9.26 -7.26
N TYR A 117 26.97 10.28 -6.55
CA TYR A 117 27.08 10.36 -5.10
C TYR A 117 26.41 9.16 -4.42
N LYS A 118 25.19 8.81 -4.82
CA LYS A 118 24.46 7.63 -4.32
C LYS A 118 25.19 6.33 -4.60
N ALA A 119 25.74 6.16 -5.79
CA ALA A 119 26.52 4.97 -6.16
C ALA A 119 27.76 4.79 -5.29
N GLU A 120 28.49 5.88 -5.01
CA GLU A 120 29.70 5.84 -4.18
C GLU A 120 29.43 5.70 -2.69
N ASN A 121 28.32 6.24 -2.17
CA ASN A 121 28.12 6.37 -0.72
C ASN A 121 27.03 5.47 -0.15
N VAL A 122 26.08 5.01 -0.97
CA VAL A 122 24.90 4.26 -0.52
C VAL A 122 24.83 2.88 -1.17
N TYR A 123 25.08 2.80 -2.48
CA TYR A 123 24.86 1.60 -3.29
C TYR A 123 26.16 0.91 -3.74
N GLN A 124 27.18 0.93 -2.87
CA GLN A 124 28.43 0.20 -3.10
C GLN A 124 28.18 -1.32 -3.23
N ASP A 125 27.29 -1.86 -2.40
CA ASP A 125 26.76 -3.21 -2.59
C ASP A 125 25.60 -3.16 -3.59
N PRO A 126 25.73 -3.84 -4.76
CA PRO A 126 24.68 -3.88 -5.78
C PRO A 126 23.34 -4.46 -5.31
N ASN A 127 23.32 -5.18 -4.17
CA ASN A 127 22.10 -5.75 -3.60
C ASN A 127 21.38 -4.81 -2.62
N THR A 128 21.98 -3.66 -2.31
CA THR A 128 21.34 -2.65 -1.46
C THR A 128 20.04 -2.18 -2.11
N PRO A 129 18.89 -2.27 -1.41
CA PRO A 129 17.61 -1.79 -1.95
C PRO A 129 17.62 -0.30 -2.26
N ILE A 130 17.02 0.09 -3.38
CA ILE A 130 17.08 1.44 -3.95
C ILE A 130 15.82 2.23 -3.60
N THR A 131 15.98 3.43 -3.04
CA THR A 131 14.88 4.40 -2.84
C THR A 131 14.71 5.29 -4.07
N VAL A 132 13.48 5.43 -4.57
CA VAL A 132 13.22 6.00 -5.91
C VAL A 132 12.33 7.26 -5.94
N TYR A 133 11.36 7.37 -5.03
CA TYR A 133 10.46 8.52 -4.91
C TYR A 133 10.40 9.03 -3.48
N ASN A 134 9.97 10.28 -3.30
CA ASN A 134 9.64 10.84 -1.99
C ASN A 134 8.52 10.01 -1.32
N GLY A 135 8.52 9.96 0.00
CA GLY A 135 7.75 8.95 0.74
C GLY A 135 8.35 7.55 0.65
N ASP A 136 9.67 7.45 0.46
CA ASP A 136 10.49 6.24 0.58
C ASP A 136 9.91 4.96 -0.06
N VAL A 137 9.56 5.06 -1.35
CA VAL A 137 9.32 3.88 -2.20
C VAL A 137 10.66 3.19 -2.47
N VAL A 138 10.79 1.92 -2.08
CA VAL A 138 12.05 1.16 -2.13
C VAL A 138 11.89 -0.11 -2.97
N LYS A 139 12.81 -0.35 -3.91
CA LYS A 139 12.83 -1.53 -4.78
C LYS A 139 14.11 -2.34 -4.65
N SER A 140 14.00 -3.65 -4.85
CA SER A 140 15.15 -4.53 -5.04
C SER A 140 14.81 -5.64 -6.03
N ASP A 141 15.72 -5.90 -6.96
CA ASP A 141 15.61 -6.96 -7.95
C ASP A 141 16.34 -8.26 -7.52
N SER A 142 17.02 -8.22 -6.37
CA SER A 142 17.82 -9.35 -5.86
C SER A 142 17.57 -9.70 -4.39
N ALA A 143 16.68 -8.96 -3.69
CA ALA A 143 16.36 -9.22 -2.28
C ALA A 143 15.81 -10.63 -2.04
N VAL A 144 14.98 -11.13 -2.96
CA VAL A 144 14.49 -12.52 -2.92
C VAL A 144 15.35 -13.39 -3.84
N PRO A 145 16.05 -14.41 -3.32
CA PRO A 145 16.87 -15.29 -4.16
C PRO A 145 16.06 -16.05 -5.21
N ASP A 146 16.64 -16.30 -6.39
CA ASP A 146 15.99 -17.07 -7.46
C ASP A 146 15.55 -18.47 -7.02
N THR A 147 16.28 -19.10 -6.09
CA THR A 147 15.90 -20.41 -5.53
C THR A 147 14.58 -20.33 -4.75
N VAL A 148 14.34 -19.24 -4.01
CA VAL A 148 13.09 -18.98 -3.30
C VAL A 148 11.98 -18.65 -4.30
N LYS A 149 12.26 -17.83 -5.32
CA LYS A 149 11.32 -17.52 -6.41
C LYS A 149 10.78 -18.78 -7.10
N ILE A 150 11.69 -19.65 -7.54
CA ILE A 150 11.33 -20.89 -8.25
C ILE A 150 10.55 -21.84 -7.33
N ALA A 151 10.96 -21.96 -6.07
CA ALA A 151 10.24 -22.78 -5.10
C ALA A 151 8.83 -22.22 -4.82
N LEU A 152 8.67 -20.90 -4.71
CA LEU A 152 7.36 -20.25 -4.56
C LEU A 152 6.47 -20.50 -5.79
N GLN A 153 7.00 -20.34 -7.00
CA GLN A 153 6.29 -20.65 -8.24
C GLN A 153 5.82 -22.12 -8.31
N LEU A 154 6.55 -23.05 -7.70
CA LEU A 154 6.16 -24.46 -7.65
C LEU A 154 5.12 -24.73 -6.56
N ALA A 155 5.32 -24.20 -5.35
CA ALA A 155 4.45 -24.42 -4.20
C ALA A 155 3.05 -23.83 -4.43
N VAL A 156 2.95 -22.67 -5.08
CA VAL A 156 1.66 -22.00 -5.34
C VAL A 156 0.79 -22.76 -6.35
N LYS A 157 1.35 -23.68 -7.15
CA LYS A 157 0.60 -24.47 -8.13
C LYS A 157 -0.54 -25.27 -7.52
N SER A 158 -0.42 -25.69 -6.25
CA SER A 158 -1.49 -26.42 -5.56
C SER A 158 -2.75 -25.57 -5.38
N LEU A 159 -2.59 -24.24 -5.25
CA LEU A 159 -3.69 -23.28 -5.13
C LEU A 159 -4.24 -22.86 -6.51
N GLU A 160 -3.40 -22.89 -7.55
CA GLU A 160 -3.79 -22.48 -8.91
C GLU A 160 -4.51 -23.59 -9.69
N HIS A 161 -4.06 -24.84 -9.55
CA HIS A 161 -4.54 -25.98 -10.32
C HIS A 161 -5.73 -26.68 -9.62
N VAL A 162 -6.72 -25.88 -9.25
CA VAL A 162 -8.04 -26.36 -8.82
C VAL A 162 -8.98 -26.46 -10.02
N PRO A 163 -10.05 -27.28 -9.94
CA PRO A 163 -11.11 -27.30 -10.93
C PRO A 163 -11.63 -25.90 -11.27
N ASP A 164 -12.01 -25.64 -12.52
CA ASP A 164 -12.41 -24.29 -12.98
C ASP A 164 -13.60 -23.70 -12.20
N ASN A 165 -14.51 -24.56 -11.71
CA ASN A 165 -15.64 -24.18 -10.86
C ASN A 165 -15.25 -23.82 -9.42
N GLU A 166 -14.04 -24.18 -9.00
CA GLU A 166 -13.49 -23.88 -7.66
C GLU A 166 -12.57 -22.65 -7.67
N LYS A 167 -12.11 -22.22 -8.85
CA LYS A 167 -11.32 -20.99 -9.00
C LYS A 167 -12.05 -19.78 -8.43
N ASP A 168 -11.37 -19.07 -7.54
CA ASP A 168 -11.92 -17.92 -6.87
C ASP A 168 -11.58 -16.62 -7.62
N TRP A 169 -12.38 -16.33 -8.64
CA TRP A 169 -12.24 -15.09 -9.39
C TRP A 169 -12.69 -13.89 -8.54
N HIS A 170 -11.83 -12.87 -8.50
CA HIS A 170 -12.11 -11.63 -7.80
C HIS A 170 -13.41 -11.00 -8.35
N PRO A 171 -14.31 -10.53 -7.48
CA PRO A 171 -15.55 -9.85 -7.90
C PRO A 171 -15.27 -8.73 -8.91
N ASP A 172 -16.15 -8.60 -9.91
CA ASP A 172 -16.11 -7.56 -10.95
C ASP A 172 -14.81 -7.49 -11.79
N SER A 173 -13.92 -8.49 -11.70
CA SER A 173 -12.68 -8.56 -12.48
C SER A 173 -12.82 -9.14 -13.88
N ASN A 174 -14.06 -9.49 -14.30
CA ASN A 174 -14.30 -10.22 -15.55
C ASN A 174 -13.46 -11.52 -15.67
N ASN A 175 -13.27 -12.25 -14.56
CA ASN A 175 -12.41 -13.45 -14.49
C ASN A 175 -10.98 -13.20 -15.00
N MET A 176 -10.40 -12.05 -14.65
CA MET A 176 -9.00 -11.73 -14.96
C MET A 176 -8.12 -11.68 -13.72
N VAL A 177 -8.70 -11.50 -12.52
CA VAL A 177 -7.96 -11.51 -11.26
C VAL A 177 -8.36 -12.75 -10.48
N LEU A 178 -7.41 -13.67 -10.25
CA LEU A 178 -7.60 -14.90 -9.51
C LEU A 178 -7.06 -14.72 -8.09
N ASP A 179 -7.93 -14.81 -7.09
CA ASP A 179 -7.58 -14.74 -5.67
C ASP A 179 -7.14 -16.15 -5.20
N LEU A 180 -5.88 -16.29 -4.77
CA LEU A 180 -5.37 -17.57 -4.23
C LEU A 180 -5.41 -17.56 -2.70
N VAL A 181 -4.92 -16.47 -2.11
CA VAL A 181 -5.06 -16.16 -0.68
C VAL A 181 -5.52 -14.71 -0.61
N HIS A 182 -6.75 -14.46 -0.16
CA HIS A 182 -7.29 -13.11 -0.08
C HIS A 182 -7.77 -12.80 1.35
N PRO A 183 -7.30 -11.72 1.98
CA PRO A 183 -7.60 -11.42 3.37
C PRO A 183 -9.07 -11.05 3.62
N SER A 184 -9.81 -10.64 2.58
CA SER A 184 -11.28 -10.45 2.64
C SER A 184 -12.09 -11.75 2.63
N LEU A 185 -11.47 -12.92 2.48
CA LEU A 185 -12.15 -14.20 2.65
C LEU A 185 -11.91 -14.69 4.09
N PHE A 186 -12.99 -15.02 4.80
CA PHE A 186 -12.97 -15.31 6.24
C PHE A 186 -12.35 -14.19 7.11
N PRO A 187 -12.71 -12.90 6.93
CA PRO A 187 -12.25 -11.83 7.81
C PRO A 187 -12.79 -12.02 9.23
N LEU A 188 -12.34 -11.19 10.17
CA LEU A 188 -13.09 -10.97 11.41
C LEU A 188 -14.43 -10.32 11.04
N VAL A 189 -15.52 -10.85 11.61
CA VAL A 189 -16.88 -10.34 11.44
C VAL A 189 -17.43 -10.05 12.83
N TYR A 190 -17.61 -8.77 13.17
CA TYR A 190 -18.20 -8.41 14.45
C TYR A 190 -19.65 -8.91 14.55
N GLY A 191 -20.04 -9.40 15.72
CA GLY A 191 -21.33 -10.05 15.97
C GLY A 191 -21.40 -11.51 15.49
N LYS A 192 -20.30 -12.06 14.95
CA LYS A 192 -20.29 -13.45 14.44
C LYS A 192 -19.02 -14.23 14.75
N SER A 193 -17.85 -13.66 14.47
CA SER A 193 -16.57 -14.31 14.73
C SER A 193 -16.37 -14.54 16.22
N ARG A 194 -15.77 -15.70 16.56
CA ARG A 194 -15.42 -16.05 17.93
C ARG A 194 -13.97 -15.69 18.22
N VAL A 195 -13.77 -14.88 19.26
CA VAL A 195 -12.47 -14.35 19.66
C VAL A 195 -12.17 -14.80 21.08
N LEU A 196 -10.93 -15.22 21.33
CA LEU A 196 -10.47 -15.61 22.66
C LEU A 196 -10.49 -14.42 23.63
N LYS A 197 -10.73 -14.68 24.91
CA LYS A 197 -10.80 -13.64 25.93
C LYS A 197 -9.42 -13.15 26.34
N VAL A 198 -9.36 -11.90 26.81
CA VAL A 198 -8.14 -11.35 27.42
C VAL A 198 -7.64 -12.28 28.52
N SER A 199 -6.33 -12.54 28.55
CA SER A 199 -5.62 -13.50 29.40
C SER A 199 -5.76 -14.99 29.04
N GLU A 200 -6.56 -15.36 28.03
CA GLU A 200 -6.54 -16.73 27.50
C GLU A 200 -5.29 -16.97 26.65
N LYS A 201 -4.90 -18.25 26.50
CA LYS A 201 -3.76 -18.61 25.66
C LYS A 201 -4.10 -18.43 24.18
N VAL A 202 -3.24 -17.73 23.45
CA VAL A 202 -3.41 -17.52 22.00
C VAL A 202 -3.41 -18.84 21.22
N VAL A 203 -3.98 -18.80 20.02
CA VAL A 203 -3.93 -19.87 19.04
C VAL A 203 -2.61 -19.81 18.28
N GLY A 204 -1.97 -20.96 18.06
CA GLY A 204 -0.79 -21.10 17.21
C GLY A 204 -1.10 -21.78 15.88
N LEU A 205 -0.06 -22.00 15.07
CA LEU A 205 -0.18 -22.63 13.75
C LEU A 205 -0.71 -24.07 13.81
N THR A 206 -0.37 -24.84 14.85
CA THR A 206 -0.65 -26.27 14.94
C THR A 206 -2.00 -26.61 15.57
N ASP A 207 -2.58 -25.71 16.36
CA ASP A 207 -3.82 -25.95 17.10
C ASP A 207 -5.00 -25.10 16.62
N CYS A 208 -4.81 -24.21 15.63
CA CYS A 208 -5.87 -23.32 15.15
C CYS A 208 -7.10 -24.02 14.59
N VAL A 209 -6.93 -25.18 13.97
CA VAL A 209 -8.04 -25.97 13.41
C VAL A 209 -8.77 -26.73 14.51
N THR A 210 -8.02 -27.34 15.43
CA THR A 210 -8.61 -28.10 16.56
C THR A 210 -9.35 -27.21 17.55
N ARG A 211 -8.94 -25.94 17.66
CA ARG A 211 -9.56 -24.93 18.54
C ARG A 211 -10.70 -24.16 17.87
N CYS A 212 -11.10 -24.56 16.65
CA CYS A 212 -12.23 -23.96 15.95
C CYS A 212 -13.48 -23.91 16.85
N GLY A 213 -14.09 -22.72 16.98
CA GLY A 213 -15.28 -22.51 17.80
C GLY A 213 -15.01 -22.12 19.26
N GLU A 214 -13.76 -22.12 19.72
CA GLU A 214 -13.40 -21.51 20.99
C GLU A 214 -13.54 -19.98 20.97
N GLY A 215 -13.62 -19.37 22.15
CA GLY A 215 -13.83 -17.93 22.33
C GLY A 215 -15.30 -17.51 22.36
N GLU A 216 -15.53 -16.21 22.48
CA GLU A 216 -16.86 -15.60 22.52
C GLU A 216 -17.12 -14.78 21.26
N VAL A 217 -18.41 -14.66 20.91
CA VAL A 217 -18.81 -13.80 19.79
C VAL A 217 -18.48 -12.35 20.16
N LEU A 218 -17.65 -11.72 19.35
CA LEU A 218 -17.18 -10.36 19.61
C LEU A 218 -18.22 -9.35 19.13
N GLU A 219 -18.92 -8.71 20.07
CA GLU A 219 -19.79 -7.57 19.81
C GLU A 219 -18.98 -6.29 19.58
N VAL A 220 -19.46 -5.40 18.71
CA VAL A 220 -18.82 -4.08 18.52
C VAL A 220 -19.09 -3.20 19.74
N LYS A 221 -18.03 -2.81 20.46
CA LYS A 221 -18.10 -1.72 21.44
C LYS A 221 -17.90 -0.39 20.72
N GLU A 222 -18.99 0.24 20.25
CA GLU A 222 -18.95 1.64 19.83
C GLU A 222 -18.69 2.54 21.06
N ASP A 223 -17.90 3.60 20.92
CA ASP A 223 -17.77 4.63 21.96
C ASP A 223 -19.15 5.26 22.25
N GLU A 224 -19.53 5.39 23.53
CA GLU A 224 -20.77 6.08 23.93
C GLU A 224 -20.78 7.55 23.48
N ASN A 225 -19.62 8.19 23.31
CA ASN A 225 -19.52 9.53 22.74
C ASN A 225 -19.83 9.56 21.23
N ALA A 226 -19.63 8.46 20.50
CA ALA A 226 -19.98 8.35 19.08
C ALA A 226 -21.51 8.33 18.87
N LYS A 227 -22.28 7.83 19.86
CA LYS A 227 -23.76 7.88 19.85
C LYS A 227 -24.31 9.30 19.97
N ALA A 228 -23.63 10.20 20.69
CA ALA A 228 -24.06 11.59 20.85
C ALA A 228 -23.84 12.45 19.58
N ASN A 229 -22.93 12.03 18.70
CA ASN A 229 -22.54 12.73 17.47
C ASN A 229 -23.14 12.08 16.19
N GLN A 230 -24.34 11.48 16.28
CA GLN A 230 -25.03 10.91 15.11
C GLN A 230 -25.29 11.94 13.99
N TYR A 231 -25.36 13.24 14.33
CA TYR A 231 -25.46 14.35 13.36
C TYR A 231 -24.10 14.81 12.78
N ARG A 232 -22.99 14.23 13.26
CA ARG A 232 -21.59 14.59 12.93
C ARG A 232 -20.80 13.43 12.33
N ARG A 233 -21.42 12.26 12.06
CA ARG A 233 -20.76 11.17 11.32
C ARG A 233 -20.25 11.74 10.00
N SER A 234 -18.93 11.88 9.92
CA SER A 234 -18.22 12.29 8.71
C SER A 234 -18.61 11.37 7.57
N ILE A 235 -18.71 11.91 6.36
CA ILE A 235 -19.03 11.19 5.12
C ILE A 235 -18.01 10.06 4.85
N SER A 236 -16.85 10.05 5.51
CA SER A 236 -15.86 8.97 5.48
C SER A 236 -15.58 8.44 6.90
N GLU A 237 -16.11 7.27 7.25
CA GLU A 237 -15.70 6.53 8.45
C GLU A 237 -14.44 5.68 8.14
N PRO A 238 -13.27 6.02 8.74
CA PRO A 238 -12.02 5.32 8.48
C PRO A 238 -11.95 3.93 9.13
N TYR A 239 -12.90 3.62 10.02
CA TYR A 239 -13.07 2.33 10.68
C TYR A 239 -14.31 1.61 10.12
N SER A 240 -14.21 0.30 9.91
CA SER A 240 -15.35 -0.59 9.70
C SER A 240 -15.89 -1.06 11.04
N LEU A 241 -17.22 -1.04 11.18
CA LEU A 241 -17.92 -1.66 12.31
C LEU A 241 -18.37 -3.09 12.01
N LYS A 242 -18.05 -3.61 10.81
CA LYS A 242 -18.50 -4.95 10.37
C LYS A 242 -17.34 -5.91 10.22
N TYR A 243 -16.24 -5.45 9.62
CA TYR A 243 -15.18 -6.33 9.15
C TYR A 243 -13.79 -5.83 9.56
N GLN A 244 -12.88 -6.76 9.80
CA GLN A 244 -11.44 -6.48 9.92
C GLN A 244 -10.64 -7.62 9.31
N TRP A 245 -9.58 -7.32 8.56
CA TRP A 245 -8.63 -8.33 8.12
C TRP A 245 -7.80 -8.87 9.30
N LEU A 246 -7.54 -10.17 9.31
CA LEU A 246 -6.78 -10.83 10.36
C LEU A 246 -5.31 -11.01 9.95
N PRO A 247 -4.36 -10.24 10.51
CA PRO A 247 -2.94 -10.50 10.32
C PRO A 247 -2.50 -11.81 10.97
N SER A 248 -1.37 -12.34 10.49
CA SER A 248 -0.60 -13.38 11.16
C SER A 248 0.48 -12.78 12.05
N GLU A 249 0.77 -13.46 13.15
CA GLU A 249 1.87 -13.14 14.06
C GLU A 249 3.17 -13.73 13.50
N VAL A 250 4.20 -12.89 13.43
CA VAL A 250 5.52 -13.25 12.89
C VAL A 250 6.60 -12.91 13.92
N ASP A 251 7.22 -13.94 14.48
CA ASP A 251 8.37 -13.78 15.37
C ASP A 251 9.62 -13.41 14.57
N ILE A 252 10.31 -12.37 15.01
CA ILE A 252 11.54 -11.84 14.42
C ILE A 252 12.69 -11.76 15.45
N SER A 253 12.53 -12.39 16.62
CA SER A 253 13.57 -12.46 17.65
C SER A 253 14.76 -13.32 17.20
N GLY A 254 14.49 -14.33 16.37
CA GLY A 254 15.46 -15.26 15.80
C GLY A 254 16.32 -14.69 14.66
N PRO A 255 17.23 -15.51 14.10
CA PRO A 255 17.99 -15.15 12.89
C PRO A 255 17.12 -15.12 11.62
N GLU A 256 16.05 -15.90 11.59
CA GLU A 256 15.05 -15.97 10.51
C GLU A 256 13.68 -15.70 11.12
N SER A 257 12.80 -15.04 10.37
CA SER A 257 11.42 -14.83 10.80
C SER A 257 10.62 -16.13 10.78
N ARG A 258 9.65 -16.23 11.70
CA ARG A 258 8.77 -17.40 11.83
C ARG A 258 7.32 -16.98 11.98
N ILE A 259 6.45 -17.53 11.15
CA ILE A 259 5.00 -17.32 11.26
C ILE A 259 4.48 -18.25 12.36
N ILE A 260 4.01 -17.66 13.46
CA ILE A 260 3.62 -18.40 14.68
C ILE A 260 2.10 -18.58 14.84
N SER A 261 1.30 -17.84 14.06
CA SER A 261 -0.14 -18.06 13.89
C SER A 261 -0.50 -18.27 12.42
N TYR A 262 -1.67 -18.86 12.13
CA TYR A 262 -2.03 -19.18 10.74
C TYR A 262 -2.20 -17.95 9.85
N ILE A 263 -1.92 -18.08 8.56
CA ILE A 263 -2.29 -17.12 7.52
C ILE A 263 -3.78 -17.27 7.24
N ASN A 264 -4.53 -16.17 7.38
CA ASN A 264 -5.94 -16.19 7.06
C ASN A 264 -6.16 -16.66 5.62
N ASN A 265 -7.09 -17.59 5.44
CA ASN A 265 -7.38 -18.23 4.16
C ASN A 265 -6.22 -19.06 3.55
N LEU A 266 -5.25 -19.50 4.35
CA LEU A 266 -4.24 -20.49 3.92
C LEU A 266 -4.08 -21.59 4.95
N HIS A 267 -4.45 -22.83 4.57
CA HIS A 267 -4.45 -23.96 5.50
C HIS A 267 -3.04 -24.23 6.07
N PRO A 268 -2.88 -24.45 7.39
CA PRO A 268 -1.57 -24.70 8.03
C PRO A 268 -0.79 -25.89 7.47
N GLU A 269 -1.45 -26.85 6.81
CA GLU A 269 -0.76 -27.97 6.16
C GLU A 269 0.05 -27.56 4.92
N GLN A 270 -0.14 -26.35 4.40
CA GLN A 270 0.68 -25.77 3.32
C GLN A 270 2.07 -25.34 3.83
N THR A 271 2.73 -26.22 4.58
CA THR A 271 3.98 -25.97 5.33
C THR A 271 5.11 -25.42 4.46
N GLU A 272 5.25 -25.92 3.24
CA GLU A 272 6.22 -25.41 2.27
C GLU A 272 5.94 -23.96 1.89
N LEU A 273 4.67 -23.61 1.63
CA LEU A 273 4.28 -22.25 1.28
C LEU A 273 4.48 -21.28 2.46
N TYR A 274 4.14 -21.69 3.69
CA TYR A 274 4.45 -20.89 4.89
C TYR A 274 5.96 -20.61 5.00
N SER A 275 6.82 -21.63 4.84
CA SER A 275 8.27 -21.45 4.89
C SER A 275 8.80 -20.56 3.78
N LEU A 276 8.17 -20.56 2.60
CA LEU A 276 8.55 -19.67 1.50
C LEU A 276 8.09 -18.22 1.74
N VAL A 277 6.91 -18.03 2.33
CA VAL A 277 6.43 -16.70 2.76
C VAL A 277 7.34 -16.12 3.84
N GLU A 278 7.78 -16.91 4.84
CA GLU A 278 8.80 -16.51 5.83
C GLU A 278 10.07 -15.95 5.17
N LYS A 279 10.59 -16.64 4.14
CA LYS A 279 11.79 -16.17 3.41
C LYS A 279 11.55 -14.86 2.65
N VAL A 280 10.34 -14.64 2.13
CA VAL A 280 9.99 -13.36 1.49
C VAL A 280 9.80 -12.26 2.55
N ILE A 281 9.29 -12.58 3.74
CA ILE A 281 9.24 -11.64 4.88
C ILE A 281 10.65 -11.25 5.30
N ASP A 282 11.59 -12.20 5.43
CA ASP A 282 13.00 -11.92 5.74
C ASP A 282 13.62 -10.96 4.71
N ALA A 283 13.30 -11.15 3.42
CA ALA A 283 13.75 -10.25 2.36
C ALA A 283 13.07 -8.87 2.43
N ALA A 284 11.82 -8.78 2.88
CA ALA A 284 11.05 -7.54 2.98
C ALA A 284 11.43 -6.68 4.18
N ILE A 285 11.88 -7.27 5.30
CA ILE A 285 12.22 -6.53 6.53
C ILE A 285 13.23 -5.39 6.25
N PRO A 286 14.39 -5.61 5.62
CA PRO A 286 15.35 -4.52 5.35
C PRO A 286 14.82 -3.43 4.41
N LEU A 287 13.85 -3.78 3.55
CA LEU A 287 13.19 -2.82 2.67
C LEU A 287 12.18 -1.98 3.46
N TRP A 288 11.37 -2.59 4.32
CA TRP A 288 10.47 -1.87 5.24
C TRP A 288 11.21 -0.98 6.22
N GLU A 289 12.34 -1.43 6.76
CA GLU A 289 13.20 -0.65 7.65
C GLU A 289 13.71 0.62 6.98
N ARG A 290 13.91 0.61 5.66
CA ARG A 290 14.23 1.79 4.85
C ARG A 290 12.99 2.63 4.57
N THR A 291 11.93 2.00 4.07
CA THR A 291 10.65 2.64 3.73
C THR A 291 10.02 3.42 4.90
N LEU A 292 10.18 2.94 6.13
CA LEU A 292 9.57 3.54 7.31
C LEU A 292 10.53 4.43 8.11
N ALA A 293 11.79 4.55 7.72
CA ALA A 293 12.80 5.23 8.52
C ALA A 293 12.50 6.71 8.74
N ALA A 294 12.20 7.46 7.66
CA ALA A 294 11.86 8.87 7.75
C ALA A 294 10.56 9.09 8.53
N LEU A 295 9.55 8.26 8.25
CA LEU A 295 8.24 8.32 8.92
C LEU A 295 8.35 8.08 10.43
N TYR A 296 9.14 7.09 10.84
CA TYR A 296 9.35 6.75 12.25
C TYR A 296 10.10 7.85 13.01
N LYS A 297 11.03 8.54 12.36
CA LYS A 297 11.83 9.63 12.96
C LYS A 297 11.15 11.00 12.88
N GLY A 298 10.05 11.12 12.12
CA GLY A 298 9.39 12.40 11.86
C GLY A 298 10.17 13.29 10.89
N GLU A 299 10.99 12.71 10.01
CA GLU A 299 11.87 13.40 9.06
C GLU A 299 11.23 13.45 7.65
N LEU A 300 9.97 13.90 7.55
CA LEU A 300 9.24 13.93 6.27
C LEU A 300 9.42 15.23 5.47
N ASP A 301 10.14 16.20 6.02
CA ASP A 301 10.54 17.42 5.32
C ASP A 301 11.84 17.15 4.54
N PHE A 302 11.68 16.70 3.30
CA PHE A 302 12.80 16.44 2.40
C PHE A 302 13.30 17.75 1.78
N VAL A 303 14.62 17.87 1.62
CA VAL A 303 15.16 19.03 0.89
C VAL A 303 14.74 18.95 -0.58
N LYS A 304 14.02 19.96 -1.06
CA LYS A 304 13.57 20.07 -2.45
C LYS A 304 14.77 20.23 -3.38
N ARG A 305 14.82 19.43 -4.46
CA ARG A 305 15.85 19.53 -5.52
C ARG A 305 15.66 20.79 -6.34
N VAL A 306 14.40 21.18 -6.56
CA VAL A 306 14.01 22.38 -7.29
C VAL A 306 13.13 23.22 -6.37
N PRO A 307 13.72 24.01 -5.46
CA PRO A 307 12.95 24.90 -4.61
C PRO A 307 12.27 25.98 -5.46
N CYS A 308 11.01 26.27 -5.15
CA CYS A 308 10.20 27.27 -5.82
C CYS A 308 9.28 27.89 -4.78
N TYR A 309 9.34 29.22 -4.65
CA TYR A 309 8.64 29.99 -3.61
C TYR A 309 7.76 31.11 -4.19
N ASP A 310 7.88 31.33 -5.50
CA ASP A 310 7.24 32.39 -6.25
C ASP A 310 7.08 31.96 -7.71
N ALA A 311 6.03 32.47 -8.37
CA ALA A 311 5.82 32.35 -9.80
C ALA A 311 6.46 33.56 -10.48
N GLU A 312 7.42 33.29 -11.37
CA GLU A 312 8.00 34.31 -12.25
C GLU A 312 7.38 34.17 -13.64
N TYR A 313 7.17 35.28 -14.35
CA TYR A 313 6.50 35.32 -15.64
C TYR A 313 7.34 36.01 -16.71
N LYS A 314 7.15 35.63 -17.98
CA LYS A 314 7.68 36.34 -19.15
C LYS A 314 6.57 36.94 -19.97
N ASP A 315 6.82 38.15 -20.47
CA ASP A 315 5.95 38.80 -21.43
C ASP A 315 5.89 37.98 -22.74
N PRO A 316 4.68 37.77 -23.32
CA PRO A 316 4.50 37.02 -24.56
C PRO A 316 5.32 37.58 -25.74
N GLU A 317 5.59 38.89 -25.75
CA GLU A 317 6.43 39.54 -26.79
C GLU A 317 7.89 39.07 -26.77
N GLU A 318 8.41 38.64 -25.62
CA GLU A 318 9.77 38.09 -25.49
C GLU A 318 9.84 36.58 -25.80
N ALA A 319 8.70 35.88 -25.77
CA ALA A 319 8.60 34.44 -25.99
C ALA A 319 8.46 34.04 -27.48
N GLY A 320 8.28 35.00 -28.37
CA GLY A 320 8.30 34.79 -29.83
C GLY A 320 7.03 34.18 -30.43
N ASP A 321 5.93 34.10 -29.67
CA ASP A 321 4.67 33.52 -30.15
C ASP A 321 3.76 34.58 -30.78
N THR A 322 4.10 34.99 -32.00
CA THR A 322 3.23 35.82 -32.85
C THR A 322 2.63 34.97 -33.98
N GLN A 323 1.65 34.14 -33.65
CA GLN A 323 0.72 33.58 -34.64
C GLN A 323 -0.76 33.78 -34.26
N GLY A 324 -1.12 35.03 -33.94
CA GLY A 324 -2.50 35.51 -34.09
C GLY A 324 -2.67 36.15 -35.47
N GLN A 325 -3.40 35.51 -36.37
CA GLN A 325 -3.65 36.01 -37.72
C GLN A 325 -4.45 37.30 -37.70
N ASN A 326 -3.80 38.40 -38.06
CA ASN A 326 -4.44 39.67 -38.38
C ASN A 326 -5.20 39.51 -39.71
N GLN A 327 -6.48 39.15 -39.67
CA GLN A 327 -7.40 39.34 -40.80
C GLN A 327 -8.47 40.34 -40.40
N GLY A 328 -8.33 41.54 -40.96
CA GLY A 328 -9.15 42.70 -40.63
C GLY A 328 -10.63 42.51 -40.89
N ARG A 329 -11.42 43.18 -40.06
CA ARG A 329 -12.77 43.63 -40.38
C ARG A 329 -12.90 45.08 -39.92
N ASP A 330 -13.30 45.91 -40.87
CA ASP A 330 -13.69 47.30 -40.67
C ASP A 330 -14.98 47.36 -39.84
N ASP A 331 -14.95 48.30 -38.89
CA ASP A 331 -15.98 49.21 -38.37
C ASP A 331 -17.43 48.73 -38.06
N ASP A 332 -17.86 49.25 -36.89
CA ASP A 332 -19.22 49.49 -36.40
C ASP A 332 -19.93 48.33 -35.68
N ASP A 333 -19.83 48.29 -34.35
CA ASP A 333 -20.99 48.42 -33.44
C ASP A 333 -20.49 48.50 -31.97
N GLU A 334 -20.93 49.54 -31.26
CA GLU A 334 -20.70 49.78 -29.82
C GLU A 334 -21.51 48.78 -28.96
N ASP A 335 -20.93 48.38 -27.82
CA ASP A 335 -21.46 47.52 -26.74
C ASP A 335 -21.14 46.00 -26.84
N GLU A 336 -19.88 45.62 -26.63
CA GLU A 336 -19.50 44.31 -26.08
C GLU A 336 -18.53 44.53 -24.92
N ASP A 337 -18.80 43.88 -23.78
CA ASP A 337 -17.89 43.81 -22.65
C ASP A 337 -16.54 43.27 -23.17
N GLU A 338 -15.54 44.15 -23.26
CA GLU A 338 -14.15 43.80 -23.58
C GLU A 338 -13.58 42.99 -22.41
N ASP A 339 -13.89 41.69 -22.36
CA ASP A 339 -12.94 40.71 -21.82
C ASP A 339 -11.75 40.72 -22.79
N GLU A 340 -10.86 41.72 -22.67
CA GLU A 340 -9.55 41.69 -23.31
C GLU A 340 -8.91 40.36 -22.89
N ASP A 341 -8.74 39.43 -23.85
CA ASP A 341 -7.93 38.23 -23.70
C ASP A 341 -6.50 38.67 -23.32
N GLU A 342 -6.26 38.94 -22.04
CA GLU A 342 -4.93 39.25 -21.52
C GLU A 342 -4.01 38.09 -21.93
N PRO A 343 -2.92 38.38 -22.65
CA PRO A 343 -2.13 37.33 -23.24
C PRO A 343 -1.51 36.50 -22.11
N ARG A 344 -1.73 35.17 -22.16
CA ARG A 344 -1.23 34.23 -21.13
C ARG A 344 0.24 34.50 -20.83
N HIS A 345 0.51 35.01 -19.63
CA HIS A 345 1.85 35.13 -19.10
C HIS A 345 2.49 33.73 -19.05
N ILE A 346 3.66 33.57 -19.66
CA ILE A 346 4.34 32.27 -19.66
C ILE A 346 5.10 32.13 -18.35
N VAL A 347 4.70 31.15 -17.55
CA VAL A 347 5.34 30.85 -16.27
C VAL A 347 6.78 30.35 -16.52
N ILE A 348 7.75 31.03 -15.92
CA ILE A 348 9.15 30.65 -15.96
C ILE A 348 9.33 29.44 -15.04
N GLN A 349 9.77 28.34 -15.64
CA GLN A 349 10.05 27.13 -14.89
C GLN A 349 11.35 27.27 -14.06
N PRO A 350 11.35 26.88 -12.77
CA PRO A 350 12.51 26.97 -11.90
C PRO A 350 13.58 25.95 -12.29
N GLU A 351 14.85 26.28 -12.09
CA GLU A 351 15.98 25.35 -12.30
C GLU A 351 16.51 24.81 -10.95
N PRO A 352 17.05 23.58 -10.91
CA PRO A 352 17.69 23.09 -9.71
C PRO A 352 18.93 23.93 -9.38
N GLN A 353 19.17 24.12 -8.08
CA GLN A 353 20.45 24.65 -7.61
C GLN A 353 21.57 23.63 -7.85
N PRO A 354 22.85 24.04 -7.91
CA PRO A 354 23.96 23.09 -8.03
C PRO A 354 23.90 21.98 -6.98
N PHE A 355 24.17 20.75 -7.40
CA PHE A 355 24.12 19.58 -6.53
C PHE A 355 25.01 19.74 -5.28
N ALA A 356 24.44 19.40 -4.12
CA ALA A 356 25.11 19.41 -2.82
C ALA A 356 24.92 18.04 -2.12
N PRO A 357 25.95 17.39 -1.55
CA PRO A 357 25.78 16.10 -0.88
C PRO A 357 24.76 16.10 0.28
N GLU A 358 24.57 17.23 0.94
CA GLU A 358 23.72 17.41 2.11
C GLU A 358 22.24 17.10 1.81
N ILE A 359 21.78 17.38 0.59
CA ILE A 359 20.38 17.16 0.17
C ILE A 359 20.07 15.68 -0.14
N CYS A 360 21.09 14.81 -0.12
CA CYS A 360 21.00 13.41 -0.50
C CYS A 360 21.48 12.45 0.59
N GLN A 361 21.61 12.93 1.84
CA GLN A 361 21.94 12.06 2.95
C GLN A 361 20.74 11.15 3.26
N PRO A 362 20.86 9.83 3.08
CA PRO A 362 19.75 8.93 3.35
C PRO A 362 19.49 8.85 4.85
N THR A 363 18.22 8.84 5.24
CA THR A 363 17.84 8.50 6.61
C THR A 363 18.35 7.09 6.93
N LEU A 364 19.07 6.95 8.04
CA LEU A 364 19.56 5.64 8.47
C LEU A 364 18.38 4.66 8.66
N PRO A 365 18.44 3.45 8.08
CA PRO A 365 17.38 2.46 8.23
C PRO A 365 17.09 2.14 9.70
N LEU A 366 15.86 1.75 9.98
CA LEU A 366 15.48 1.19 11.28
C LEU A 366 16.10 -0.20 11.46
N SER A 367 16.02 -0.73 12.69
CA SER A 367 16.27 -2.14 12.97
C SER A 367 15.06 -2.70 13.72
N PHE A 368 14.17 -3.39 13.02
CA PHE A 368 13.00 -4.05 13.61
C PHE A 368 13.42 -5.11 14.62
N LYS A 369 14.57 -5.74 14.39
CA LYS A 369 15.15 -6.68 15.34
C LYS A 369 15.51 -6.02 16.67
N GLU A 370 16.09 -4.83 16.65
CA GLU A 370 16.41 -4.08 17.87
C GLU A 370 15.16 -3.46 18.51
N LEU A 371 14.27 -2.88 17.69
CA LEU A 371 13.07 -2.18 18.17
C LEU A 371 11.99 -3.12 18.72
N TYR A 372 11.84 -4.31 18.14
CA TYR A 372 10.72 -5.21 18.43
C TYR A 372 11.17 -6.64 18.73
N GLY A 373 12.07 -7.20 17.92
CA GLY A 373 12.56 -8.58 18.09
C GLY A 373 13.27 -8.81 19.44
N ALA A 374 14.09 -7.86 19.89
CA ALA A 374 14.79 -7.90 21.18
C ALA A 374 13.84 -7.90 22.39
N HIS A 375 12.59 -7.47 22.18
CA HIS A 375 11.54 -7.43 23.19
C HIS A 375 10.51 -8.57 23.00
N ALA A 376 10.83 -9.58 22.19
CA ALA A 376 9.95 -10.69 21.84
C ALA A 376 8.57 -10.24 21.32
N ARG A 377 8.52 -9.05 20.69
CA ARG A 377 7.29 -8.51 20.09
C ARG A 377 7.21 -9.00 18.64
N PRO A 378 6.26 -9.88 18.30
CA PRO A 378 6.08 -10.30 16.92
C PRO A 378 5.49 -9.16 16.08
N LEU A 379 5.81 -9.16 14.80
CA LEU A 379 5.17 -8.34 13.78
C LEU A 379 3.80 -8.93 13.44
N GLN A 380 2.87 -8.08 13.00
CA GLN A 380 1.58 -8.49 12.47
C GLN A 380 1.57 -8.24 10.95
N ILE A 381 1.41 -9.31 10.16
CA ILE A 381 1.50 -9.25 8.70
C ILE A 381 0.28 -9.90 8.07
N ILE A 382 -0.41 -9.17 7.20
CA ILE A 382 -1.51 -9.69 6.37
C ILE A 382 -0.93 -10.17 5.04
N VAL A 383 -1.28 -11.38 4.64
CA VAL A 383 -0.75 -12.01 3.42
C VAL A 383 -1.83 -12.09 2.34
N LYS A 384 -1.47 -11.74 1.10
CA LYS A 384 -2.33 -11.90 -0.08
C LYS A 384 -1.54 -12.50 -1.24
N LEU A 385 -2.10 -13.50 -1.91
CA LEU A 385 -1.61 -14.03 -3.18
C LEU A 385 -2.70 -13.85 -4.24
N ALA A 386 -2.35 -13.19 -5.34
CA ALA A 386 -3.26 -12.96 -6.45
C ALA A 386 -2.53 -13.01 -7.78
N ASN A 387 -3.25 -13.47 -8.80
CA ASN A 387 -2.78 -13.51 -10.18
C ASN A 387 -3.65 -12.64 -11.05
N ILE A 388 -3.04 -11.94 -12.00
CA ILE A 388 -3.74 -11.38 -13.16
C ILE A 388 -3.47 -12.32 -14.34
N GLU A 389 -4.53 -12.82 -14.96
CA GLU A 389 -4.50 -13.79 -16.05
C GLU A 389 -5.09 -13.15 -17.31
N LEU A 390 -4.31 -13.09 -18.39
CA LEU A 390 -4.71 -12.57 -19.69
C LEU A 390 -4.84 -13.73 -20.70
N THR A 391 -5.84 -13.65 -21.56
CA THR A 391 -6.05 -14.62 -22.65
C THR A 391 -6.18 -13.89 -23.98
N PRO A 392 -6.02 -14.57 -25.13
CA PRO A 392 -6.27 -13.95 -26.44
C PRO A 392 -7.65 -13.28 -26.56
N GLU A 393 -8.66 -13.78 -25.85
CA GLU A 393 -10.02 -13.22 -25.81
C GLU A 393 -10.16 -12.04 -24.83
N LYS A 394 -9.29 -11.96 -23.82
CA LYS A 394 -9.22 -10.89 -22.82
C LYS A 394 -7.76 -10.41 -22.70
N PRO A 395 -7.23 -9.74 -23.74
CA PRO A 395 -5.79 -9.52 -23.89
C PRO A 395 -5.26 -8.35 -23.07
N ARG A 396 -6.13 -7.56 -22.44
CA ARG A 396 -5.81 -6.30 -21.76
C ARG A 396 -6.48 -6.24 -20.39
N TYR A 397 -5.69 -5.90 -19.37
CA TYR A 397 -6.17 -5.51 -18.05
C TYR A 397 -6.20 -3.99 -17.95
N GLU A 398 -7.33 -3.42 -17.56
CA GLU A 398 -7.55 -1.96 -17.56
C GLU A 398 -6.92 -1.23 -16.36
N GLY A 399 -6.25 -1.94 -15.45
CA GLY A 399 -5.67 -1.36 -14.25
C GLY A 399 -6.61 -1.42 -13.03
N GLY A 400 -6.11 -0.90 -11.91
CA GLY A 400 -6.86 -0.75 -10.66
C GLY A 400 -7.33 0.69 -10.45
N THR A 401 -7.97 0.95 -9.31
CA THR A 401 -8.29 2.29 -8.84
C THR A 401 -7.18 2.84 -7.95
N TRP A 402 -7.07 4.17 -7.82
CA TRP A 402 -6.24 4.78 -6.80
C TRP A 402 -6.75 4.45 -5.40
N HIS A 403 -5.88 3.90 -4.54
CA HIS A 403 -6.26 3.54 -3.18
C HIS A 403 -5.06 3.49 -2.23
N VAL A 404 -5.39 3.37 -0.94
CA VAL A 404 -4.47 3.08 0.17
C VAL A 404 -4.88 1.71 0.73
N GLU A 405 -3.95 0.95 1.30
CA GLU A 405 -4.26 -0.40 1.75
C GLU A 405 -5.05 -0.40 3.06
N GLY A 406 -6.12 -1.21 3.08
CA GLY A 406 -6.94 -1.44 4.27
C GLY A 406 -7.84 -0.28 4.71
N LYS A 407 -8.30 -0.38 5.95
CA LYS A 407 -8.96 0.65 6.76
C LYS A 407 -8.20 0.78 8.08
N GLN A 408 -8.60 1.71 8.95
CA GLN A 408 -7.92 1.91 10.23
C GLN A 408 -7.98 0.71 11.16
N ASN A 409 -8.97 -0.19 11.04
CA ASN A 409 -9.02 -1.41 11.84
C ASN A 409 -7.75 -2.27 11.72
N GLU A 410 -7.08 -2.23 10.57
CA GLU A 410 -5.89 -3.02 10.33
C GLU A 410 -4.59 -2.30 10.70
N HIS A 411 -4.59 -0.97 10.83
CA HIS A 411 -3.37 -0.16 11.06
C HIS A 411 -2.20 -0.51 10.12
N ILE A 412 -2.47 -0.76 8.83
CA ILE A 412 -1.41 -1.05 7.85
C ILE A 412 -0.53 0.20 7.70
N CYS A 413 0.78 0.08 7.94
CA CYS A 413 1.74 1.17 7.82
C CYS A 413 2.62 1.06 6.57
N ALA A 414 2.82 -0.14 6.02
CA ALA A 414 3.59 -0.35 4.80
C ALA A 414 3.15 -1.61 4.07
N THR A 415 3.44 -1.62 2.77
CA THR A 415 3.17 -2.76 1.87
C THR A 415 4.47 -3.25 1.27
N ALA A 416 4.60 -4.57 1.08
CA ALA A 416 5.59 -5.19 0.22
C ALA A 416 4.88 -5.98 -0.88
N LEU A 417 5.26 -5.76 -2.14
CA LEU A 417 4.78 -6.49 -3.30
C LEU A 417 5.95 -7.23 -3.94
N TYR A 418 5.85 -8.56 -3.96
CA TYR A 418 6.80 -9.43 -4.65
C TYR A 418 6.20 -9.97 -5.94
N TYR A 419 6.75 -9.56 -7.08
CA TYR A 419 6.33 -9.98 -8.42
C TYR A 419 7.04 -11.28 -8.77
N TYR A 420 6.54 -12.41 -8.30
CA TYR A 420 7.26 -13.68 -8.36
C TYR A 420 7.16 -14.39 -9.70
N SER A 421 6.21 -14.03 -10.59
CA SER A 421 6.14 -14.58 -11.95
C SER A 421 5.38 -13.66 -12.90
N ASN A 422 6.03 -13.27 -14.00
CA ASN A 422 5.40 -12.54 -15.10
C ASN A 422 5.73 -13.25 -16.42
N ASP A 423 4.73 -13.60 -17.23
CA ASP A 423 4.94 -14.23 -18.55
C ASP A 423 4.04 -13.58 -19.60
N ASN A 424 4.60 -13.37 -20.80
CA ASN A 424 3.88 -12.90 -21.98
C ASN A 424 3.02 -11.63 -21.78
N ILE A 425 3.53 -10.65 -21.04
CA ILE A 425 2.91 -9.34 -20.85
C ILE A 425 3.87 -8.23 -21.22
N LYS A 426 3.33 -7.10 -21.70
CA LYS A 426 4.07 -5.84 -21.78
C LYS A 426 4.43 -5.34 -20.38
N ALA A 427 5.37 -4.40 -20.29
CA ALA A 427 5.80 -3.80 -19.03
C ALA A 427 4.60 -3.25 -18.21
N SER A 428 4.35 -3.85 -17.04
CA SER A 428 3.33 -3.39 -16.10
C SER A 428 3.94 -2.45 -15.05
N HIS A 429 3.16 -1.48 -14.56
CA HIS A 429 3.65 -0.46 -13.64
C HIS A 429 2.74 -0.30 -12.42
N LEU A 430 3.33 0.13 -11.30
CA LEU A 430 2.61 0.62 -10.13
C LEU A 430 2.86 2.13 -10.03
N ALA A 431 1.80 2.92 -10.19
CA ALA A 431 1.86 4.37 -10.05
C ALA A 431 1.60 4.79 -8.61
N PHE A 432 2.17 5.92 -8.22
CA PHE A 432 2.07 6.51 -6.89
C PHE A 432 1.64 7.96 -6.99
N ARG A 433 0.80 8.39 -6.05
CA ARG A 433 0.45 9.77 -5.81
C ARG A 433 0.49 10.07 -4.31
N GLN A 434 0.94 11.27 -3.97
CA GLN A 434 1.07 11.72 -2.59
C GLN A 434 -0.01 12.74 -2.24
N PHE A 435 -0.35 12.81 -0.96
CA PHE A 435 -1.13 13.93 -0.43
C PHE A 435 -0.20 15.08 -0.10
N VAL A 436 -0.55 16.28 -0.53
CA VAL A 436 0.27 17.48 -0.33
C VAL A 436 -0.43 18.48 0.57
N ASP A 437 0.35 19.31 1.26
CA ASP A 437 -0.17 20.43 2.02
C ASP A 437 -0.58 21.55 1.07
N SER A 438 -1.87 21.64 0.73
CA SER A 438 -2.37 22.66 -0.20
C SER A 438 -2.26 24.06 0.39
N TYR A 439 -2.25 24.23 1.71
CA TYR A 439 -2.08 25.53 2.36
C TYR A 439 -0.68 26.11 2.17
N SER A 440 0.31 25.29 1.80
CA SER A 440 1.64 25.77 1.46
C SER A 440 1.65 26.74 0.26
N ILE A 441 0.58 26.75 -0.56
CA ILE A 441 0.43 27.67 -1.68
C ILE A 441 -0.24 29.00 -1.29
N THR A 442 -0.88 29.10 -0.12
CA THR A 442 -1.65 30.29 0.27
C THR A 442 -0.77 31.53 0.40
N ASP A 443 0.48 31.36 0.84
CA ASP A 443 1.47 32.44 0.96
C ASP A 443 2.40 32.53 -0.26
N PHE A 444 2.10 31.81 -1.35
CA PHE A 444 2.90 31.81 -2.57
C PHE A 444 2.71 33.13 -3.31
N ASN A 445 3.81 33.73 -3.79
CA ASN A 445 3.73 34.98 -4.53
C ASN A 445 3.48 34.70 -6.02
N TYR A 446 2.35 35.15 -6.55
CA TYR A 446 1.95 34.98 -7.95
C TYR A 446 1.18 36.22 -8.44
N ASP A 447 1.10 36.40 -9.76
CA ASP A 447 0.41 37.55 -10.34
C ASP A 447 -1.11 37.39 -10.21
N HIS A 448 -1.80 38.50 -9.92
CA HIS A 448 -3.23 38.50 -9.66
C HIS A 448 -4.02 37.89 -10.83
N ASN A 449 -5.01 37.04 -10.51
CA ASN A 449 -5.85 36.29 -11.46
C ASN A 449 -5.13 35.30 -12.42
N HIS A 450 -3.84 35.04 -12.23
CA HIS A 450 -3.09 34.04 -13.02
C HIS A 450 -2.83 32.79 -12.20
N PHE A 451 -3.79 31.84 -12.18
CA PHE A 451 -3.69 30.60 -11.41
C PHE A 451 -2.98 29.46 -12.16
N GLU A 452 -2.63 29.65 -13.44
CA GLU A 452 -2.00 28.63 -14.30
C GLU A 452 -0.64 28.16 -13.76
N PHE A 453 0.04 28.97 -12.94
CA PHE A 453 1.29 28.59 -12.29
C PHE A 453 1.17 27.30 -11.48
N LEU A 454 0.00 27.00 -10.92
CA LEU A 454 -0.20 25.80 -10.12
C LEU A 454 -0.10 24.53 -10.98
N GLU A 455 -0.65 24.58 -12.19
CA GLU A 455 -0.57 23.49 -13.17
C GLU A 455 0.84 23.44 -13.79
N ASP A 456 1.36 24.59 -14.21
CA ASP A 456 2.66 24.68 -14.88
C ASP A 456 3.82 24.31 -13.97
N LEU A 457 3.85 24.78 -12.72
CA LEU A 457 4.96 24.56 -11.80
C LEU A 457 4.82 23.26 -11.00
N PHE A 458 3.60 22.86 -10.64
CA PHE A 458 3.37 21.77 -9.69
C PHE A 458 2.51 20.63 -10.25
N GLY A 459 1.91 20.77 -11.44
CA GLY A 459 1.04 19.76 -12.03
C GLY A 459 -0.26 19.56 -11.24
N CYS A 460 -0.66 20.57 -10.47
CA CYS A 460 -1.86 20.59 -9.65
C CYS A 460 -2.89 21.56 -10.26
N GLN A 461 -4.17 21.38 -9.99
CA GLN A 461 -5.22 22.28 -10.50
C GLN A 461 -5.93 22.99 -9.33
N ASN A 462 -6.29 24.26 -9.53
CA ASN A 462 -7.09 24.99 -8.55
C ASN A 462 -8.45 24.30 -8.37
N ASP A 463 -9.02 24.37 -7.16
CA ASP A 463 -10.26 23.69 -6.77
C ASP A 463 -10.25 22.16 -6.90
N THR A 464 -9.07 21.55 -7.07
CA THR A 464 -8.89 20.10 -7.01
C THR A 464 -8.24 19.68 -5.69
N GLY A 465 -8.49 18.44 -5.27
CA GLY A 465 -7.92 17.91 -4.02
C GLY A 465 -6.40 17.87 -4.07
N GLY A 466 -5.76 18.15 -2.93
CA GLY A 466 -4.31 18.13 -2.74
C GLY A 466 -3.69 16.74 -2.86
N ALA A 467 -3.72 16.18 -4.07
CA ALA A 467 -3.08 14.95 -4.49
C ALA A 467 -2.17 15.25 -5.68
N GLN A 468 -0.92 14.81 -5.60
CA GLN A 468 0.09 15.03 -6.64
C GLN A 468 0.64 13.69 -7.12
N ASP A 469 0.58 13.45 -8.43
CA ASP A 469 1.16 12.27 -9.05
C ASP A 469 2.70 12.36 -9.02
N VAL A 470 3.36 11.41 -8.35
CA VAL A 470 4.82 11.47 -8.14
C VAL A 470 5.61 10.60 -9.11
N GLY A 471 4.98 9.56 -9.69
CA GLY A 471 5.62 8.69 -10.66
C GLY A 471 5.16 7.25 -10.58
N LYS A 472 5.92 6.36 -11.22
CA LYS A 472 5.60 4.92 -11.30
C LYS A 472 6.85 4.06 -11.31
N VAL A 473 6.72 2.83 -10.83
CA VAL A 473 7.79 1.83 -10.84
C VAL A 473 7.37 0.67 -11.75
N GLU A 474 8.29 0.19 -12.60
CA GLU A 474 8.06 -1.02 -13.38
C GLU A 474 8.01 -2.26 -12.47
N THR A 475 7.07 -3.17 -12.72
CA THR A 475 6.75 -4.30 -11.84
C THR A 475 7.21 -5.64 -12.43
N LYS A 476 8.51 -5.71 -12.74
CA LYS A 476 9.14 -6.87 -13.40
C LYS A 476 9.24 -8.10 -12.50
N GLU A 477 9.34 -9.28 -13.12
CA GLU A 477 9.54 -10.53 -12.37
C GLU A 477 10.81 -10.49 -11.52
N GLY A 478 10.72 -10.96 -10.28
CA GLY A 478 11.80 -10.98 -9.30
C GLY A 478 11.93 -9.70 -8.47
N ARG A 479 11.22 -8.63 -8.81
CA ARG A 479 11.23 -7.39 -8.04
C ARG A 479 10.42 -7.51 -6.76
N LEU A 480 11.05 -7.11 -5.64
CA LEU A 480 10.41 -6.80 -4.38
C LEU A 480 10.33 -5.27 -4.24
N LEU A 481 9.13 -4.75 -4.01
CA LEU A 481 8.84 -3.32 -3.91
C LEU A 481 8.14 -3.04 -2.58
N THR A 482 8.64 -2.09 -1.80
CA THR A 482 7.99 -1.61 -0.57
C THR A 482 7.66 -0.13 -0.65
N PHE A 483 6.57 0.26 0.02
CA PHE A 483 6.14 1.64 0.11
C PHE A 483 5.28 1.83 1.38
N PRO A 484 5.25 3.04 1.96
CA PRO A 484 4.48 3.31 3.16
C PRO A 484 3.03 3.61 2.82
N ASN A 485 2.12 3.35 3.76
CA ASN A 485 0.68 3.53 3.60
C ASN A 485 0.23 5.01 3.77
N ILE A 486 1.13 5.95 3.41
CA ILE A 486 0.89 7.38 3.25
C ILE A 486 0.76 7.78 1.77
N LEU A 487 1.09 6.87 0.85
CA LEU A 487 0.95 7.07 -0.59
C LEU A 487 -0.30 6.36 -1.11
N GLN A 488 -1.05 7.03 -1.99
CA GLN A 488 -2.00 6.32 -2.84
C GLN A 488 -1.25 5.66 -3.98
N HIS A 489 -1.71 4.48 -4.38
CA HIS A 489 -1.12 3.75 -5.48
C HIS A 489 -2.18 3.17 -6.40
N GLN A 490 -1.77 2.90 -7.64
CA GLN A 490 -2.63 2.36 -8.68
C GLN A 490 -1.87 1.39 -9.58
N VAL A 491 -2.43 0.19 -9.76
CA VAL A 491 -1.95 -0.73 -10.79
C VAL A 491 -2.30 -0.16 -12.16
N GLN A 492 -1.30 0.10 -12.99
CA GLN A 492 -1.51 0.64 -14.33
C GLN A 492 -2.00 -0.43 -15.32
N PRO A 493 -2.70 -0.04 -16.40
CA PRO A 493 -3.12 -0.96 -17.45
C PRO A 493 -1.93 -1.67 -18.11
N PHE A 494 -2.13 -2.92 -18.55
CA PHE A 494 -1.17 -3.66 -19.36
C PHE A 494 -1.87 -4.72 -20.21
N GLU A 495 -1.17 -5.24 -21.21
CA GLU A 495 -1.72 -6.20 -22.18
C GLU A 495 -0.67 -7.26 -22.56
N LEU A 496 -1.13 -8.27 -23.29
CA LEU A 496 -0.27 -9.34 -23.82
C LEU A 496 0.84 -8.77 -24.72
N GLU A 497 2.04 -9.35 -24.63
CA GLU A 497 3.14 -9.09 -25.57
C GLU A 497 2.86 -9.83 -26.90
N ASP A 498 2.65 -11.14 -26.84
CA ASP A 498 2.12 -11.96 -27.93
C ASP A 498 0.61 -12.18 -27.72
N PRO A 499 -0.27 -11.54 -28.52
CA PRO A 499 -1.72 -11.63 -28.36
C PRO A 499 -2.30 -13.01 -28.67
N THR A 500 -1.51 -13.95 -29.21
CA THR A 500 -1.95 -15.31 -29.54
C THR A 500 -1.76 -16.30 -28.39
N ARG A 501 -1.00 -15.91 -27.35
CA ARG A 501 -0.69 -16.74 -26.19
C ARG A 501 -1.29 -16.14 -24.93
N ARG A 502 -1.58 -16.98 -23.95
CA ARG A 502 -1.94 -16.52 -22.60
C ARG A 502 -0.72 -15.85 -21.95
N GLY A 503 -0.97 -14.98 -20.98
CA GLY A 503 0.06 -14.32 -20.19
C GLY A 503 -0.45 -14.02 -18.80
N HIS A 504 0.46 -13.74 -17.86
CA HIS A 504 0.09 -13.52 -16.47
C HIS A 504 1.04 -12.57 -15.75
N ARG A 505 0.55 -12.03 -14.64
CA ARG A 505 1.31 -11.33 -13.62
C ARG A 505 0.92 -11.87 -12.24
N LYS A 506 1.86 -12.41 -11.48
CA LYS A 506 1.57 -13.05 -10.18
C LYS A 506 2.31 -12.37 -9.05
N ILE A 507 1.60 -12.11 -7.96
CA ILE A 507 2.14 -11.36 -6.82
C ILE A 507 1.90 -12.07 -5.47
N LEU A 508 2.88 -11.92 -4.59
CA LEU A 508 2.73 -12.09 -3.14
C LEU A 508 2.80 -10.70 -2.52
N ALA A 509 1.70 -10.28 -1.89
CA ALA A 509 1.59 -9.03 -1.16
C ALA A 509 1.63 -9.30 0.34
N LEU A 510 2.43 -8.50 1.05
CA LEU A 510 2.54 -8.49 2.50
C LEU A 510 2.17 -7.08 2.98
N PHE A 511 1.16 -6.98 3.83
CA PHE A 511 0.77 -5.72 4.45
C PHE A 511 1.23 -5.73 5.91
N LEU A 512 2.20 -4.88 6.22
CA LEU A 512 2.74 -4.72 7.56
C LEU A 512 1.78 -3.86 8.37
N VAL A 513 1.22 -4.44 9.42
CA VAL A 513 0.53 -3.68 10.47
C VAL A 513 1.57 -2.93 11.28
N ASP A 514 1.29 -1.68 11.63
CA ASP A 514 2.15 -0.83 12.45
C ASP A 514 2.63 -1.59 13.69
N PRO A 515 3.94 -1.87 13.81
CA PRO A 515 4.45 -2.61 14.95
C PRO A 515 4.23 -1.90 16.29
N ASN A 516 3.99 -0.59 16.31
CA ASN A 516 3.68 0.19 17.52
C ASN A 516 2.24 -0.03 18.02
N VAL A 517 1.34 -0.55 17.17
CA VAL A 517 -0.05 -0.90 17.49
C VAL A 517 -0.24 -2.41 17.40
N ARG A 518 -1.20 -2.95 18.14
CA ARG A 518 -1.59 -4.35 18.03
C ARG A 518 -3.07 -4.40 17.69
N VAL A 519 -3.43 -5.17 16.68
CA VAL A 519 -4.83 -5.40 16.27
C VAL A 519 -5.23 -6.85 16.51
N ILE A 520 -6.54 -7.14 16.41
CA ILE A 520 -7.03 -8.53 16.45
C ILE A 520 -6.39 -9.31 15.29
N SER A 521 -5.80 -10.48 15.58
CA SER A 521 -5.04 -11.28 14.63
C SER A 521 -5.52 -12.74 14.68
N THR A 522 -4.97 -13.57 13.80
CA THR A 522 -5.22 -15.02 13.79
C THR A 522 -4.76 -15.74 15.07
N ALA A 523 -3.93 -15.11 15.91
CA ALA A 523 -3.62 -15.62 17.25
C ALA A 523 -4.78 -15.43 18.24
N HIS A 524 -5.66 -14.44 18.02
CA HIS A 524 -6.84 -14.19 18.84
C HIS A 524 -8.08 -14.94 18.35
N VAL A 525 -8.11 -15.34 17.08
CA VAL A 525 -9.28 -15.92 16.40
C VAL A 525 -8.92 -17.32 15.90
N PRO A 526 -9.43 -18.41 16.50
CA PRO A 526 -9.30 -19.76 15.95
C PRO A 526 -9.85 -19.83 14.52
N CYS A 527 -9.51 -20.89 13.77
CA CYS A 527 -9.94 -20.95 12.36
C CYS A 527 -11.47 -20.86 12.26
N GLN A 528 -11.94 -20.19 11.21
CA GLN A 528 -13.36 -19.92 11.02
C GLN A 528 -13.97 -20.78 9.92
N GLN A 529 -13.15 -21.51 9.18
CA GLN A 529 -13.52 -22.25 7.97
C GLN A 529 -14.21 -23.57 8.31
N LEU A 530 -15.46 -23.73 7.86
CA LEU A 530 -16.23 -24.96 8.05
C LEU A 530 -15.56 -26.18 7.43
N HIS A 531 -14.96 -26.04 6.25
CA HIS A 531 -14.29 -27.15 5.57
C HIS A 531 -13.03 -27.61 6.30
N TRP A 532 -12.24 -26.71 6.89
CA TRP A 532 -11.07 -27.09 7.71
C TRP A 532 -11.50 -27.87 8.95
N TRP A 533 -12.56 -27.39 9.62
CA TRP A 533 -13.13 -28.09 10.77
C TRP A 533 -13.67 -29.47 10.39
N ARG A 534 -14.37 -29.58 9.26
CA ARG A 534 -14.84 -30.86 8.70
C ARG A 534 -13.69 -31.82 8.44
N ASP A 535 -12.62 -31.37 7.81
CA ASP A 535 -11.48 -32.23 7.49
C ASP A 535 -10.77 -32.72 8.76
N ALA A 536 -10.51 -31.82 9.71
CA ALA A 536 -9.87 -32.17 10.99
C ALA A 536 -10.72 -33.10 11.87
N THR A 537 -12.05 -32.96 11.85
CA THR A 537 -12.96 -33.82 12.62
C THR A 537 -13.15 -35.21 12.00
N THR A 538 -12.81 -35.36 10.72
CA THR A 538 -13.01 -36.61 9.97
C THR A 538 -11.74 -37.39 9.67
N ALA A 539 -10.58 -36.72 9.69
CA ALA A 539 -9.27 -37.35 9.56
C ALA A 539 -8.77 -38.03 10.84
N ASN A 540 -9.29 -37.62 12.01
CA ASN A 540 -8.85 -38.15 13.30
C ASN A 540 -9.67 -39.39 13.70
N ASP A 541 -9.11 -40.58 13.43
CA ASP A 541 -9.57 -41.92 13.85
C ASP A 541 -9.90 -41.99 15.36
N GLY A 542 -11.08 -41.54 15.79
CA GLY A 542 -11.60 -41.67 17.15
C GLY A 542 -11.01 -40.76 18.24
N LEU A 543 -10.22 -39.73 17.88
CA LEU A 543 -9.61 -38.77 18.83
C LEU A 543 -10.28 -37.39 18.86
N SER A 544 -11.36 -37.18 18.10
CA SER A 544 -12.13 -35.93 18.18
C SER A 544 -12.76 -35.77 19.57
N GLU A 545 -12.31 -34.76 20.32
CA GLU A 545 -12.93 -34.32 21.56
C GLU A 545 -14.02 -33.27 21.28
N GLY A 546 -14.99 -33.13 22.19
CA GLY A 546 -16.08 -32.16 22.06
C GLY A 546 -17.26 -32.61 21.17
N PRO A 547 -18.05 -31.67 20.60
CA PRO A 547 -19.30 -31.95 19.90
C PRO A 547 -19.15 -32.74 18.58
N ALA A 548 -17.92 -32.87 18.06
CA ALA A 548 -17.61 -33.64 16.86
C ALA A 548 -17.29 -35.13 17.12
N LYS A 549 -17.28 -35.55 18.40
CA LYS A 549 -16.95 -36.92 18.79
C LYS A 549 -17.91 -37.95 18.18
N GLY A 550 -17.38 -38.85 17.36
CA GLY A 550 -18.15 -39.92 16.71
C GLY A 550 -18.68 -39.58 15.31
N LEU A 551 -18.46 -38.36 14.79
CA LEU A 551 -18.77 -38.01 13.40
C LEU A 551 -17.92 -38.80 12.39
N ASP A 552 -16.71 -39.18 12.79
CA ASP A 552 -15.80 -40.07 12.07
C ASP A 552 -16.39 -41.47 11.83
N LYS A 553 -17.35 -41.88 12.67
CA LYS A 553 -17.99 -43.21 12.60
C LYS A 553 -19.27 -43.23 11.75
N LEU A 554 -19.73 -42.07 11.30
CA LEU A 554 -20.92 -41.97 10.44
C LEU A 554 -20.56 -42.29 8.98
N PRO A 555 -21.46 -42.93 8.22
CA PRO A 555 -21.38 -42.96 6.76
C PRO A 555 -21.22 -41.54 6.20
N VAL A 556 -20.49 -41.43 5.08
CA VAL A 556 -20.18 -40.14 4.45
C VAL A 556 -21.44 -39.33 4.19
N GLU A 557 -22.54 -39.95 3.76
CA GLU A 557 -23.79 -39.27 3.46
C GLU A 557 -24.43 -38.62 4.70
N LEU A 558 -24.42 -39.31 5.85
CA LEU A 558 -24.97 -38.76 7.10
C LEU A 558 -24.07 -37.67 7.66
N ARG A 559 -22.77 -37.83 7.49
CA ARG A 559 -21.77 -36.85 7.88
C ARG A 559 -21.93 -35.57 7.07
N ASP A 560 -22.13 -35.69 5.77
CA ASP A 560 -22.33 -34.57 4.87
C ASP A 560 -23.63 -33.83 5.23
N GLN A 561 -24.72 -34.54 5.53
CA GLN A 561 -25.95 -33.95 6.05
C GLN A 561 -25.75 -33.18 7.37
N VAL A 562 -24.89 -33.66 8.27
CA VAL A 562 -24.58 -32.94 9.52
C VAL A 562 -23.86 -31.63 9.21
N PHE A 563 -22.83 -31.66 8.35
CA PHE A 563 -22.08 -30.44 7.99
C PHE A 563 -22.92 -29.45 7.15
N GLU A 564 -23.80 -29.95 6.27
CA GLU A 564 -24.77 -29.12 5.54
C GLU A 564 -25.81 -28.46 6.46
N GLY A 565 -26.09 -29.06 7.61
CA GLY A 565 -27.01 -28.51 8.61
C GLY A 565 -26.37 -27.56 9.63
N VAL A 566 -25.07 -27.28 9.56
CA VAL A 566 -24.41 -26.31 10.44
C VAL A 566 -24.80 -24.89 10.01
N GLU A 567 -25.53 -24.20 10.87
CA GLU A 567 -25.95 -22.81 10.67
C GLU A 567 -25.08 -21.84 11.49
N GLY A 568 -24.71 -20.70 10.90
CA GLY A 568 -24.05 -19.58 11.57
C GLY A 568 -22.54 -19.71 11.75
N PHE A 569 -22.03 -20.74 12.44
CA PHE A 569 -20.60 -20.94 12.66
C PHE A 569 -20.25 -22.43 12.87
N PRO A 570 -19.13 -22.95 12.33
CA PRO A 570 -18.11 -22.28 11.50
C PRO A 570 -18.64 -21.81 10.14
N ILE A 571 -17.90 -20.89 9.51
CA ILE A 571 -18.31 -20.16 8.30
C ILE A 571 -18.12 -21.04 7.05
N SER A 572 -19.16 -21.15 6.24
CA SER A 572 -19.10 -21.84 4.94
C SER A 572 -18.38 -21.00 3.87
N LEU A 573 -17.84 -21.63 2.83
CA LEU A 573 -17.18 -20.91 1.74
C LEU A 573 -18.14 -19.97 0.98
N SER A 574 -19.39 -20.40 0.75
CA SER A 574 -20.41 -19.58 0.10
C SER A 574 -20.70 -18.32 0.90
N GLU A 575 -20.88 -18.46 2.21
CA GLU A 575 -21.14 -17.35 3.10
C GLU A 575 -19.93 -16.40 3.20
N ALA A 576 -18.71 -16.94 3.27
CA ALA A 576 -17.49 -16.14 3.22
C ALA A 576 -17.37 -15.32 1.92
N LYS A 577 -17.77 -15.89 0.78
CA LYS A 577 -17.80 -15.18 -0.51
C LYS A 577 -18.85 -14.07 -0.55
N GLU A 578 -19.99 -14.23 0.13
CA GLU A 578 -21.00 -13.18 0.29
C GLU A 578 -20.48 -12.04 1.17
N MET A 579 -19.92 -12.37 2.34
CA MET A 579 -19.29 -11.38 3.24
C MET A 579 -18.15 -10.62 2.55
N ARG A 580 -17.35 -11.29 1.72
CA ARG A 580 -16.31 -10.61 0.92
C ARG A 580 -16.90 -9.56 -0.01
N LYS A 581 -18.03 -9.83 -0.68
CA LYS A 581 -18.68 -8.86 -1.58
C LYS A 581 -19.11 -7.62 -0.80
N GLU A 582 -19.73 -7.81 0.36
CA GLU A 582 -20.12 -6.69 1.23
C GLU A 582 -18.92 -5.87 1.70
N LEU A 583 -17.85 -6.53 2.15
CA LEU A 583 -16.61 -5.88 2.57
C LEU A 583 -15.98 -5.09 1.43
N MET A 584 -15.93 -5.66 0.22
CA MET A 584 -15.37 -4.97 -0.95
C MET A 584 -16.19 -3.75 -1.36
N GLU A 585 -17.52 -3.85 -1.30
CA GLU A 585 -18.41 -2.71 -1.57
C GLU A 585 -18.23 -1.61 -0.52
N GLU A 586 -18.12 -1.97 0.76
CA GLU A 586 -17.81 -1.02 1.84
C GLU A 586 -16.49 -0.27 1.59
N ARG A 587 -15.45 -0.99 1.16
CA ARG A 587 -14.14 -0.39 0.86
C ARG A 587 -14.17 0.48 -0.39
N LYS A 588 -14.90 0.06 -1.43
CA LYS A 588 -15.10 0.85 -2.65
C LYS A 588 -15.75 2.19 -2.35
N ASN A 589 -16.81 2.18 -1.54
CA ASN A 589 -17.50 3.41 -1.12
C ASN A 589 -16.57 4.30 -0.29
N PHE A 590 -15.84 3.72 0.66
CA PHE A 590 -14.85 4.48 1.45
C PHE A 590 -13.78 5.17 0.59
N VAL A 591 -13.26 4.49 -0.44
CA VAL A 591 -12.27 5.10 -1.35
C VAL A 591 -12.88 6.27 -2.13
N ALA A 592 -14.13 6.14 -2.57
CA ALA A 592 -14.85 7.22 -3.25
C ALA A 592 -15.10 8.42 -2.31
N ASP A 593 -15.54 8.17 -1.07
CA ASP A 593 -15.77 9.19 -0.06
C ASP A 593 -14.46 9.91 0.32
N GLN A 594 -13.35 9.17 0.44
CA GLN A 594 -12.04 9.76 0.67
C GLN A 594 -11.60 10.68 -0.46
N ALA A 595 -11.79 10.28 -1.71
CA ALA A 595 -11.46 11.11 -2.87
C ALA A 595 -12.27 12.41 -2.86
N TYR A 596 -13.59 12.30 -2.67
CA TYR A 596 -14.49 13.45 -2.58
C TYR A 596 -14.11 14.40 -1.44
N LEU A 597 -13.81 13.88 -0.25
CA LEU A 597 -13.45 14.73 0.89
C LEU A 597 -12.07 15.38 0.72
N LEU A 598 -11.16 14.74 -0.02
CA LEU A 598 -9.87 15.36 -0.33
C LEU A 598 -10.05 16.61 -1.17
N GLU A 599 -10.94 16.56 -2.17
CA GLU A 599 -11.34 17.70 -2.99
C GLU A 599 -11.97 18.81 -2.14
N GLN A 600 -12.84 18.46 -1.19
CA GLN A 600 -13.56 19.45 -0.37
C GLN A 600 -12.72 20.08 0.76
N ASN A 601 -11.87 19.32 1.44
CA ASN A 601 -11.22 19.77 2.70
C ASN A 601 -9.73 20.10 2.55
N ASN A 602 -9.07 19.56 1.52
CA ASN A 602 -7.66 19.81 1.23
C ASN A 602 -7.50 20.25 -0.22
N GLY A 603 -8.48 21.00 -0.73
CA GLY A 603 -8.44 21.57 -2.08
C GLY A 603 -7.42 22.71 -2.16
N PHE A 604 -6.83 22.89 -3.34
CA PHE A 604 -6.18 24.17 -3.65
C PHE A 604 -7.29 25.22 -3.77
N SER A 605 -7.22 26.31 -3.00
CA SER A 605 -8.23 27.36 -3.03
C SER A 605 -7.52 28.71 -3.08
N LEU A 606 -7.19 29.11 -4.30
CA LEU A 606 -6.72 30.45 -4.60
C LEU A 606 -7.93 31.36 -4.81
N CYS A 607 -7.94 32.51 -4.14
CA CYS A 607 -8.98 33.52 -4.28
C CYS A 607 -8.48 34.68 -5.13
N GLU A 608 -9.36 35.28 -5.93
CA GLU A 608 -9.18 36.63 -6.46
C GLU A 608 -9.04 37.59 -5.28
N HIS A 609 -7.88 38.23 -5.11
CA HIS A 609 -7.58 39.12 -3.97
C HIS A 609 -7.43 40.59 -4.35
#